data_AF-A0A517YR23-F1
#
_entry.id   AF-A0A517YR23-F1
#
_cell.length_a   1.000
_cell.length_b   1.000
_cell.length_c   1.000
_cell.angle_alpha   90.00
_cell.angle_beta   90.00
_cell.angle_gamma   90.00
#
_symmetry.space_group_name_H-M   'P 1'
#
loop_
_entity.id
_entity.type
_entity.pdbx_description
1 polymer ?
#
loop_
_entity_poly.entity_id
_entity_poly.type
_entity_poly.pdbx_seq_one_letter_code
_entity_poly.pdbx_strand_id
1 'polypeptide(L)'
;MSDNLPPKSANAPSTDPLTIAAFQQHIRDRYYATDAERGTPGTFMWLIEEIGELATTLHKVNGQGGDTSGGSTQEDLESEFADVIAWLTTLANINNIDLESALHKKYFQDGGPKGTK
;
A
#
# COMPACT_ATOMS: atom_id res chain seq x y z
N MET A 1 20.23 36.57 25.78
CA MET A 1 18.93 35.98 25.41
C MET A 1 19.26 34.72 24.65
N SER A 2 19.31 33.59 25.35
CA SER A 2 19.71 32.31 24.76
C SER A 2 18.44 31.60 24.30
N ASP A 3 18.29 31.47 22.99
CA ASP A 3 17.25 30.64 22.38
C ASP A 3 17.50 29.17 22.71
N ASN A 4 16.68 28.63 23.60
CA ASN A 4 16.62 27.20 23.86
C ASN A 4 15.40 26.65 23.13
N LEU A 5 15.54 26.38 21.82
CA LEU A 5 14.54 25.59 21.10
C LEU A 5 14.60 24.16 21.62
N PRO A 6 13.47 23.54 21.99
CA PRO A 6 13.46 22.14 22.39
C PRO A 6 13.88 21.26 21.19
N PRO A 7 14.56 20.13 21.44
CA PRO A 7 14.94 19.21 20.38
C PRO A 7 13.69 18.69 19.66
N LYS A 8 13.75 18.71 18.32
CA LYS A 8 12.76 18.08 17.45
C LYS A 8 12.68 16.60 17.84
N SER A 9 11.58 16.21 18.48
CA SER A 9 11.34 14.82 18.92
C SER A 9 11.47 13.90 17.71
N ALA A 10 12.53 13.10 17.68
CA ALA A 10 12.63 11.97 16.77
C ALA A 10 11.57 10.95 17.23
N ASN A 11 10.48 10.83 16.47
CA ASN A 11 9.43 9.85 16.76
C ASN A 11 10.05 8.45 16.75
N ALA A 12 10.07 7.80 17.91
CA ALA A 12 10.18 6.35 17.99
C ALA A 12 9.02 5.72 17.18
N PRO A 13 9.21 4.53 16.56
CA PRO A 13 8.12 3.86 15.88
C PRO A 13 6.97 3.61 16.87
N SER A 14 5.75 4.01 16.49
CA SER A 14 4.56 3.79 17.32
C SER A 14 4.37 2.28 17.55
N THR A 15 4.11 1.89 18.79
CA THR A 15 3.79 0.50 19.15
C THR A 15 2.37 0.08 18.77
N ASP A 16 1.57 1.02 18.26
CA ASP A 16 0.20 0.74 17.85
C ASP A 16 0.18 -0.13 16.58
N PRO A 17 -0.74 -1.10 16.48
CA PRO A 17 -0.89 -1.90 15.27
C PRO A 17 -1.13 -1.04 14.04
N LEU A 18 -0.56 -1.41 12.89
CA LEU A 18 -0.86 -0.76 11.63
C LEU A 18 -2.33 -1.03 11.24
N THR A 19 -3.16 0.01 11.23
CA THR A 19 -4.54 -0.06 10.76
C THR A 19 -4.65 0.41 9.31
N ILE A 20 -5.76 0.04 8.64
CA ILE A 20 -6.05 0.49 7.27
C ILE A 20 -6.20 2.01 7.24
N ALA A 21 -6.90 2.59 8.21
CA ALA A 21 -7.03 4.04 8.33
C ALA A 21 -5.66 4.72 8.52
N ALA A 22 -4.80 4.20 9.40
CA ALA A 22 -3.47 4.76 9.63
C ALA A 22 -2.57 4.67 8.39
N PHE A 23 -2.59 3.53 7.70
CA PHE A 23 -1.85 3.36 6.45
C PHE A 23 -2.37 4.28 5.35
N GLN A 24 -3.70 4.39 5.19
CA GLN A 24 -4.31 5.26 4.19
C GLN A 24 -3.95 6.73 4.41
N GLN A 25 -3.99 7.19 5.66
CA GLN A 25 -3.59 8.54 6.02
C GLN A 25 -2.09 8.76 5.74
N HIS A 26 -1.24 7.79 6.09
CA HIS A 26 0.20 7.87 5.83
C HIS A 26 0.51 8.07 4.34
N ILE A 27 -0.11 7.28 3.47
CA ILE A 27 0.04 7.41 2.01
C ILE A 27 -0.50 8.77 1.53
N ARG A 28 -1.65 9.21 2.06
CA ARG A 28 -2.25 10.50 1.70
C ARG A 28 -1.32 11.67 2.03
N ASP A 29 -0.80 11.71 3.26
CA ASP A 29 0.03 12.82 3.76
C ASP A 29 1.30 13.00 2.93
N ARG A 30 1.85 11.90 2.42
CA ARG A 30 3.12 11.91 1.70
C ARG A 30 2.98 12.18 0.20
N TYR A 31 1.96 11.62 -0.45
CA TYR A 31 1.94 11.53 -1.92
C TYR A 31 0.69 12.14 -2.58
N TYR A 32 -0.34 12.52 -1.81
CA TYR A 32 -1.63 12.94 -2.38
C TYR A 32 -1.53 14.04 -3.43
N ALA A 33 -0.69 15.07 -3.22
CA ALA A 33 -0.60 16.20 -4.15
C ALA A 33 -0.14 15.76 -5.55
N THR A 34 0.95 14.99 -5.62
CA THR A 34 1.50 14.49 -6.88
C THR A 34 0.56 13.47 -7.53
N ASP A 35 -0.06 12.62 -6.73
CA ASP A 35 -0.91 11.54 -7.25
C ASP A 35 -2.26 12.06 -7.75
N ALA A 36 -2.80 13.08 -7.08
CA ALA A 36 -4.00 13.78 -7.52
C ALA A 36 -3.77 14.53 -8.83
N GLU A 37 -2.58 15.14 -9.01
CA GLU A 37 -2.19 15.77 -10.28
C GLU A 37 -2.06 14.74 -11.42
N ARG A 38 -1.47 13.57 -11.15
CA ARG A 38 -1.40 12.46 -12.12
C ARG A 38 -2.79 11.90 -12.48
N GLY A 39 -3.73 11.95 -11.54
CA GLY A 39 -5.12 11.53 -11.73
C GLY A 39 -5.32 10.02 -11.76
N THR A 40 -6.59 9.61 -11.79
CA THR A 40 -7.01 8.19 -11.69
C THR A 40 -6.44 7.30 -12.79
N PRO A 41 -6.51 7.64 -14.10
CA PRO A 41 -6.00 6.76 -15.14
C PRO A 41 -4.49 6.49 -15.03
N GLY A 42 -3.69 7.54 -14.78
CA GLY A 42 -2.24 7.39 -14.63
C GLY A 42 -1.85 6.63 -13.36
N THR A 43 -2.55 6.87 -12.26
CA THR A 43 -2.32 6.15 -10.99
C THR A 43 -2.77 4.69 -11.10
N PHE A 44 -3.81 4.38 -11.88
CA PHE A 44 -4.20 3.01 -12.14
C PHE A 44 -3.13 2.23 -12.90
N MET A 45 -2.42 2.88 -13.84
CA MET A 45 -1.31 2.23 -14.54
C MET A 45 -0.17 1.85 -13.59
N TRP A 46 0.18 2.71 -12.64
CA TRP A 46 1.16 2.37 -11.59
C TRP A 46 0.71 1.16 -10.76
N LEU A 47 -0.56 1.09 -10.34
CA LEU A 47 -1.06 -0.12 -9.67
C LEU A 47 -0.88 -1.39 -10.51
N ILE A 48 -1.12 -1.33 -11.81
CA ILE A 48 -0.96 -2.49 -12.70
C ILE A 48 0.52 -2.88 -12.85
N GLU A 49 1.43 -1.90 -12.86
CA GLU A 49 2.87 -2.14 -12.86
C GLU A 49 3.28 -2.96 -11.64
N GLU A 50 2.90 -2.54 -10.43
CA GLU A 50 3.21 -3.28 -9.19
C GLU A 50 2.60 -4.68 -9.15
N ILE A 51 1.40 -4.86 -9.73
CA ILE A 51 0.81 -6.20 -9.86
C ILE A 51 1.67 -7.09 -10.77
N GLY A 52 2.28 -6.52 -11.80
CA GLY A 52 3.21 -7.22 -12.70
C GLY A 52 4.52 -7.57 -12.02
N GLU A 53 5.07 -6.68 -11.20
CA GLU A 53 6.27 -6.92 -10.40
C GLU A 53 6.02 -8.01 -9.35
N LEU A 54 4.91 -7.92 -8.61
CA LEU A 54 4.44 -8.97 -7.71
C LEU A 54 4.31 -10.33 -8.41
N ALA A 55 3.68 -10.37 -9.60
CA ALA A 55 3.53 -11.62 -10.36
C ALA A 55 4.89 -12.21 -10.76
N THR A 56 5.83 -11.36 -11.17
CA THR A 56 7.19 -11.76 -11.54
C THR A 56 7.94 -12.35 -10.34
N THR A 57 7.87 -11.69 -9.19
CA THR A 57 8.54 -12.13 -7.96
C THR A 57 7.91 -13.43 -7.44
N LEU A 58 6.58 -13.56 -7.44
CA LEU A 58 5.88 -14.81 -7.12
C LEU A 58 6.34 -15.98 -8.01
N HIS A 59 6.48 -15.75 -9.32
CA HIS A 59 6.91 -16.79 -10.25
C HIS A 59 8.34 -17.28 -9.95
N LYS A 60 9.25 -16.34 -9.64
CA LYS A 60 10.63 -16.64 -9.27
C LYS A 60 10.74 -17.39 -7.95
N VAL A 61 10.10 -16.90 -6.87
CA VAL A 61 10.23 -17.51 -5.54
C VAL A 61 9.61 -18.91 -5.47
N ASN A 62 8.60 -19.19 -6.29
CA ASN A 62 7.95 -20.52 -6.34
C ASN A 62 8.66 -21.51 -7.28
N GLY A 63 9.83 -21.15 -7.83
CA GLY A 63 10.63 -22.04 -8.69
C GLY A 63 9.99 -22.37 -10.03
N GLN A 64 9.01 -21.56 -10.47
CA GLN A 64 8.33 -21.76 -11.76
C GLN A 64 9.05 -21.03 -12.91
N GLY A 65 10.00 -20.14 -12.61
CA GLY A 65 10.90 -19.53 -13.59
C GLY A 65 12.03 -20.47 -13.96
N GLY A 66 12.12 -20.85 -15.24
CA GLY A 66 13.34 -21.46 -15.78
C GLY A 66 14.57 -20.56 -15.54
N ASP A 67 15.77 -21.11 -15.80
CA ASP A 67 17.12 -20.53 -15.56
C ASP A 67 17.18 -18.99 -15.64
N THR A 68 16.76 -18.34 -14.56
CA THR A 68 16.75 -16.90 -14.37
C THR A 68 17.71 -16.69 -13.23
N SER A 69 18.94 -16.43 -13.61
CA SER A 69 20.15 -16.33 -12.79
C SER A 69 20.18 -15.10 -11.88
N GLY A 70 19.01 -14.64 -11.42
CA GLY A 70 18.87 -13.62 -10.38
C GLY A 70 17.81 -14.11 -9.38
N GLY A 71 18.27 -14.61 -8.23
CA GLY A 71 17.35 -15.05 -7.18
C GLY A 71 16.57 -13.85 -6.64
N SER A 72 15.24 -13.92 -6.72
CA SER A 72 14.38 -13.04 -5.91
C SER A 72 14.29 -13.61 -4.50
N THR A 73 14.31 -12.73 -3.52
CA THR A 73 14.26 -13.07 -2.10
C THR A 73 12.82 -13.03 -1.58
N GLN A 74 12.62 -13.61 -0.39
CA GLN A 74 11.37 -13.43 0.35
C GLN A 74 11.13 -11.94 0.69
N GLU A 75 12.19 -11.16 0.90
CA GLU A 75 12.12 -9.72 1.18
C GLU A 75 11.61 -8.92 -0.04
N ASP A 76 12.04 -9.31 -1.25
CA ASP A 76 11.50 -8.73 -2.49
C ASP A 76 9.99 -8.98 -2.56
N LEU A 77 9.56 -10.22 -2.30
CA LEU A 77 8.13 -10.56 -2.33
C LEU A 77 7.31 -9.75 -1.33
N GLU A 78 7.81 -9.58 -0.11
CA GLU A 78 7.16 -8.74 0.91
C GLU A 78 7.04 -7.28 0.45
N SER A 79 8.06 -6.76 -0.23
CA SER A 79 8.07 -5.41 -0.79
C SER A 79 7.01 -5.25 -1.87
N GLU A 80 6.92 -6.18 -2.83
CA GLU A 80 5.91 -6.14 -3.90
C GLU A 80 4.48 -6.18 -3.37
N PHE A 81 4.22 -6.97 -2.32
CA PHE A 81 2.91 -6.97 -1.65
C PHE A 81 2.60 -5.61 -1.01
N ALA A 82 3.60 -4.97 -0.41
CA ALA A 82 3.44 -3.65 0.19
C ALA A 82 3.16 -2.58 -0.87
N ASP A 83 3.84 -2.63 -2.02
CA ASP A 83 3.66 -1.66 -3.10
C ASP A 83 2.28 -1.78 -3.74
N VAL A 84 1.78 -2.99 -4.00
CA VAL A 84 0.39 -3.19 -4.46
C VAL A 84 -0.62 -2.55 -3.50
N ILE A 85 -0.43 -2.71 -2.19
CA ILE A 85 -1.31 -2.10 -1.18
C ILE A 85 -1.17 -0.56 -1.19
N ALA A 86 0.06 -0.03 -1.31
CA ALA A 86 0.32 1.40 -1.35
C ALA A 86 -0.35 2.08 -2.56
N TRP A 87 -0.27 1.48 -3.74
CA TRP A 87 -0.87 2.03 -4.95
C TRP A 87 -2.39 1.87 -5.01
N LEU A 88 -2.93 0.78 -4.48
CA LEU A 88 -4.39 0.65 -4.27
C LEU A 88 -4.91 1.75 -3.31
N THR A 89 -4.16 2.00 -2.24
CA THR A 89 -4.46 3.05 -1.26
C THR A 89 -4.38 4.44 -1.87
N THR A 90 -3.40 4.67 -2.73
CA THR A 90 -3.25 5.90 -3.50
C THR A 90 -4.47 6.16 -4.39
N LEU A 91 -4.95 5.15 -5.11
CA LEU A 91 -6.18 5.25 -5.90
C LEU A 91 -7.40 5.59 -5.03
N ALA A 92 -7.55 4.97 -3.86
CA ALA A 92 -8.63 5.28 -2.94
C ALA A 92 -8.57 6.75 -2.47
N ASN A 93 -7.37 7.23 -2.14
CA ASN A 93 -7.14 8.60 -1.69
C ASN A 93 -7.55 9.65 -2.74
N ILE A 94 -7.14 9.48 -4.00
CA ILE A 94 -7.45 10.45 -5.06
C ILE A 94 -8.90 10.38 -5.56
N ASN A 95 -9.59 9.25 -5.31
CA ASN A 95 -11.02 9.09 -5.60
C ASN A 95 -11.91 9.34 -4.36
N ASN A 96 -11.35 9.85 -3.27
CA ASN A 96 -12.07 10.18 -2.03
C ASN A 96 -12.83 8.99 -1.42
N ILE A 97 -12.20 7.81 -1.42
CA ILE A 97 -12.75 6.58 -0.82
C ILE A 97 -12.06 6.32 0.51
N ASP A 98 -12.85 6.17 1.57
CA ASP A 98 -12.40 5.65 2.87
C ASP A 98 -12.36 4.11 2.79
N LEU A 99 -11.16 3.53 2.81
CA LEU A 99 -10.96 2.09 2.67
C LEU A 99 -11.49 1.31 3.87
N GLU A 100 -11.26 1.79 5.09
CA GLU A 100 -11.68 1.10 6.30
C GLU A 100 -13.21 1.02 6.36
N SER A 101 -13.89 2.14 6.10
CA SER A 101 -15.35 2.20 6.00
C SER A 101 -15.88 1.31 4.87
N ALA A 102 -15.25 1.33 3.69
CA ALA A 102 -15.64 0.50 2.56
C ALA A 102 -15.52 -1.01 2.87
N LEU A 103 -14.42 -1.42 3.51
CA LEU A 103 -14.18 -2.81 3.90
C LEU A 103 -15.15 -3.25 5.00
N HIS A 104 -15.38 -2.42 6.02
CA HIS A 104 -16.37 -2.69 7.07
C HIS A 104 -17.75 -2.91 6.49
N LYS A 105 -18.23 -1.97 5.66
CA LYS A 105 -19.53 -2.06 5.01
C LYS A 105 -19.65 -3.30 4.12
N LYS A 106 -18.58 -3.67 3.42
CA LYS A 106 -18.64 -4.77 2.45
C LYS A 106 -18.55 -6.14 3.10
N TYR A 107 -17.70 -6.33 4.11
CA TYR A 107 -17.32 -7.65 4.61
C TYR A 107 -17.66 -7.91 6.08
N PHE A 108 -17.80 -6.87 6.90
CA PHE A 108 -18.04 -7.03 8.34
C PHE A 108 -19.48 -6.70 8.73
N GLN A 109 -20.15 -5.83 7.98
CA GLN A 109 -21.56 -5.54 8.15
C GLN A 109 -22.42 -6.72 7.66
N ASP A 110 -23.40 -7.11 8.47
CA ASP A 110 -24.42 -8.13 8.17
C ASP A 110 -23.87 -9.51 7.72
N GLY A 111 -22.65 -9.85 8.15
CA GLY A 111 -21.99 -11.13 7.82
C GLY A 111 -21.33 -11.16 6.44
N GLY A 112 -21.26 -10.02 5.74
CA GLY A 112 -20.60 -9.90 4.44
C GLY A 112 -21.30 -10.64 3.30
N PRO A 113 -20.71 -10.65 2.09
CA PRO A 113 -21.31 -11.27 0.92
C PRO A 113 -21.24 -12.80 1.09
N LYS A 114 -22.36 -13.49 0.89
CA LYS A 114 -22.37 -14.96 0.84
C LYS A 114 -21.46 -15.40 -0.31
N GLY A 115 -20.42 -16.17 0.01
CA GLY A 115 -19.48 -16.66 -0.99
C GLY A 115 -20.18 -17.53 -2.02
N THR A 116 -20.28 -17.03 -3.24
CA THR A 116 -20.59 -17.83 -4.44
C THR A 116 -19.48 -17.55 -5.45
N LYS A 117 -18.39 -18.30 -5.34
CA LYS A 117 -17.44 -18.48 -6.44
C LYS A 117 -17.41 -19.97 -6.76
#